data_AF-A0A831T0U2-F1
#
_entry.id   AF-A0A831T0U2-F1
#
_cell.length_a   1.000
_cell.length_b   1.000
_cell.length_c   1.000
_cell.angle_alpha   90.00
_cell.angle_beta   90.00
_cell.angle_gamma   90.00
#
_symmetry.space_group_name_H-M   'P 1'
#
loop_
_entity.id
_entity.type
_entity.pdbx_description
1 polymer ?
#
loop_
_entity_poly.entity_id
_entity_poly.type
_entity_poly.pdbx_seq_one_letter_code
_entity_poly.pdbx_strand_id
1 'polypeptide(L)'
;MTVTIILPDHIETQLRRRAEAQHRSVEELILDILNRVLDGDITFLTPEEVVNKIKTAAPNLPNLRPAQGSLAEALRGTPADPNFDLETWQREWAAVDAEIKAITRANNVT
;
A
#
# COMPACT_ATOMS: atom_id res chain seq x y z
N MET A 1 -17.47 15.95 25.28
CA MET A 1 -16.32 15.46 26.09
C MET A 1 -15.05 15.83 25.35
N THR A 2 -14.04 16.36 26.03
CA THR A 2 -12.77 16.76 25.42
C THR A 2 -11.77 15.61 25.52
N VAL A 3 -11.19 15.21 24.39
CA VAL A 3 -10.15 14.18 24.31
C VAL A 3 -8.86 14.86 23.88
N THR A 4 -7.80 14.71 24.67
CA THR A 4 -6.47 15.23 24.34
C THR A 4 -5.67 14.13 23.67
N ILE A 5 -5.21 14.37 22.44
CA ILE A 5 -4.41 13.44 21.65
C ILE A 5 -3.01 14.02 21.52
N ILE A 6 -1.98 13.25 21.90
CA ILE A 6 -0.58 13.64 21.72
C ILE A 6 -0.12 13.09 20.38
N LEU A 7 0.29 13.98 19.47
CA LEU A 7 0.75 13.63 18.14
C LEU A 7 2.26 13.89 18.02
N PRO A 8 3.00 13.09 17.23
CA PRO A 8 4.39 13.42 16.89
C PRO A 8 4.50 14.74 16.11
N ASP A 9 5.54 15.53 16.34
CA ASP A 9 5.74 16.88 15.76
C ASP A 9 5.60 16.94 14.22
N HIS A 10 6.05 15.89 13.54
CA HIS A 10 5.96 15.81 12.08
C HIS A 10 4.50 15.67 11.59
N ILE A 11 3.63 15.01 12.36
CA ILE A 11 2.21 14.87 12.06
C ILE A 11 1.48 16.18 12.31
N GLU A 12 1.80 16.87 13.42
CA GLU A 12 1.23 18.19 13.70
C GLU A 12 1.54 19.19 12.58
N THR A 13 2.80 19.23 12.14
CA THR A 13 3.24 20.11 11.05
C THR A 13 2.50 19.82 9.75
N GLN A 14 2.28 18.54 9.43
CA GLN A 14 1.54 18.13 8.23
C GLN A 14 0.05 18.46 8.33
N LEU A 15 -0.57 18.26 9.50
CA LEU A 15 -1.97 18.59 9.74
C LEU A 15 -2.21 20.09 9.62
N ARG A 16 -1.35 20.91 10.23
CA ARG A 16 -1.46 22.38 10.15
C ARG A 16 -1.38 22.87 8.71
N ARG A 17 -0.40 22.39 7.95
CA ARG A 17 -0.26 22.72 6.52
C ARG A 17 -1.48 22.32 5.70
N ARG A 18 -2.06 21.14 5.96
CA ARG A 18 -3.27 20.67 5.27
C ARG A 18 -4.52 21.45 5.66
N ALA A 19 -4.65 21.81 6.94
CA ALA A 19 -5.75 22.62 7.45
C ALA A 19 -5.75 24.02 6.79
N GLU A 20 -4.57 24.66 6.71
CA GLU A 20 -4.37 25.93 6.00
C GLU A 20 -4.74 25.82 4.51
N ALA A 21 -4.27 24.77 3.83
CA ALA A 21 -4.57 24.54 2.42
C ALA A 21 -6.06 24.27 2.14
N GLN A 22 -6.81 23.80 3.13
CA GLN A 22 -8.24 23.50 3.02
C GLN A 22 -9.13 24.59 3.65
N HIS A 23 -8.54 25.67 4.18
CA HIS A 23 -9.23 26.72 4.92
C HIS A 23 -10.12 26.17 6.07
N ARG A 24 -9.64 25.14 6.76
CA ARG A 24 -10.33 24.49 7.88
C ARG A 24 -9.49 24.60 9.15
N SER A 25 -10.13 24.44 10.30
CA SER A 25 -9.39 24.27 11.55
C SER A 25 -8.70 22.89 11.59
N VAL A 26 -7.64 22.78 12.38
CA VAL A 26 -6.91 21.51 12.55
C VAL A 26 -7.81 20.47 13.22
N GLU A 27 -8.65 20.92 14.14
CA GLU A 27 -9.61 20.10 14.89
C GLU A 27 -10.69 19.52 13.98
N GLU A 28 -11.28 20.33 13.09
CA GLU A 28 -12.27 19.85 12.11
C GLU A 28 -11.66 18.82 11.15
N LEU A 29 -10.40 19.04 10.73
CA LEU A 29 -9.70 18.10 9.87
C LEU A 29 -9.41 16.78 10.60
N ILE A 30 -8.99 16.84 11.86
CA ILE A 30 -8.77 15.64 12.69
C ILE A 30 -10.07 14.87 12.87
N LEU A 31 -11.18 15.55 13.18
CA LEU A 31 -12.48 14.92 13.35
C LEU A 31 -12.97 14.25 12.06
N ASP A 32 -12.82 14.90 10.90
CA ASP A 32 -13.17 14.31 9.59
C ASP A 32 -12.33 13.06 9.29
N ILE A 33 -11.02 13.11 9.55
CA ILE A 33 -10.14 11.93 9.37
C ILE A 33 -10.56 10.80 10.30
N LEU A 34 -10.77 11.09 11.59
CA LEU A 34 -11.17 10.08 12.57
C LEU A 34 -12.53 9.47 12.24
N ASN A 35 -13.51 10.29 11.83
CA ASN A 35 -14.82 9.79 11.43
C ASN A 35 -14.71 8.86 10.21
N ARG A 36 -13.96 9.24 9.17
CA ARG A 36 -13.75 8.38 8.00
C ARG A 36 -13.07 7.06 8.34
N VAL A 37 -12.13 7.07 9.30
CA VAL A 37 -11.44 5.87 9.77
C VAL A 37 -12.36 4.97 10.59
N LEU A 38 -13.15 5.57 11.49
CA LEU A 38 -14.04 4.85 12.41
C LEU A 38 -15.29 4.32 11.72
N ASP A 39 -15.83 5.05 10.74
CA ASP A 39 -16.99 4.65 9.95
C ASP A 39 -16.65 3.55 8.92
N GLY A 40 -15.40 3.11 8.86
CA GLY A 40 -14.95 2.05 7.94
C GLY A 40 -14.96 2.48 6.47
N ASP A 41 -15.15 3.77 6.19
CA ASP A 41 -15.20 4.35 4.85
C ASP A 41 -13.79 4.56 4.26
N ILE A 42 -12.77 3.96 4.88
CA ILE A 42 -11.50 3.70 4.21
C ILE A 42 -11.74 2.52 3.28
N THR A 43 -12.23 2.82 2.08
CA THR A 43 -12.14 1.89 0.95
C THR A 43 -10.66 1.69 0.64
N PHE A 44 -10.05 0.67 1.25
CA PHE A 44 -8.79 0.15 0.77
C PHE A 44 -9.05 -0.36 -0.63
N LEU A 45 -8.39 0.24 -1.62
CA LEU A 45 -8.48 -0.22 -3.00
C LEU A 45 -8.10 -1.70 -3.02
N THR A 46 -8.93 -2.51 -3.68
CA THR A 46 -8.59 -3.89 -4.00
C THR A 46 -7.29 -3.92 -4.82
N PRO A 47 -6.52 -5.01 -4.76
CA PRO A 47 -5.32 -5.15 -5.58
C PRO A 47 -5.56 -4.84 -7.06
N GLU A 48 -6.72 -5.25 -7.59
CA GLU A 48 -7.15 -5.01 -8.97
C GLU A 48 -7.37 -3.51 -9.26
N GLU A 49 -8.00 -2.78 -8.33
CA GLU A 49 -8.21 -1.35 -8.44
C GLU A 49 -6.90 -0.56 -8.35
N VAL A 50 -5.96 -1.00 -7.51
CA VAL A 50 -4.60 -0.43 -7.44
C VAL A 50 -3.89 -0.62 -8.78
N VAL A 51 -3.93 -1.82 -9.35
CA VAL A 51 -3.32 -2.12 -10.65
C VAL A 51 -3.94 -1.28 -11.76
N ASN A 52 -5.28 -1.15 -11.81
CA ASN A 52 -5.96 -0.32 -12.80
C ASN A 52 -5.60 1.16 -12.65
N LYS A 53 -5.46 1.65 -11.42
CA LYS A 53 -5.02 3.02 -11.15
C LYS A 53 -3.58 3.27 -11.58
N ILE A 54 -2.69 2.29 -11.42
CA ILE A 54 -1.30 2.36 -11.89
C ILE A 54 -1.26 2.32 -13.42
N LYS A 55 -2.04 1.45 -14.06
CA LYS A 55 -2.12 1.34 -15.53
C LYS A 55 -2.68 2.60 -16.20
N THR A 56 -3.61 3.29 -15.53
CA THR A 56 -4.23 4.53 -16.01
C THR A 56 -3.47 5.78 -15.59
N ALA A 57 -2.46 5.66 -14.70
CA ALA A 57 -1.62 6.77 -14.34
C ALA A 57 -0.78 7.22 -15.54
N ALA A 58 -0.68 8.53 -15.73
CA ALA A 58 0.14 9.11 -16.79
C ALA A 58 1.59 8.63 -16.64
N PRO A 59 2.31 8.36 -17.75
CA PRO A 59 3.64 7.74 -17.74
C PRO A 59 4.75 8.53 -17.01
N ASN A 60 4.46 9.67 -16.41
CA ASN A 60 5.39 10.46 -15.59
C ASN A 60 4.65 11.08 -14.40
N LEU A 61 4.39 10.31 -13.34
CA LEU A 61 3.92 10.88 -12.09
C LEU A 61 5.05 11.75 -11.49
N PRO A 62 4.83 13.05 -11.21
CA PRO A 62 5.87 13.94 -10.67
C PRO A 62 6.44 13.50 -9.31
N ASN A 63 5.78 12.54 -8.63
CA ASN A 63 6.19 11.99 -7.35
C ASN A 63 6.70 10.54 -7.43
N LEU A 64 6.82 9.96 -8.63
CA LEU A 64 7.47 8.66 -8.79
C LEU A 64 8.98 8.86 -8.56
N ARG A 65 9.44 8.53 -7.35
CA ARG A 65 10.86 8.46 -7.05
C ARG A 65 11.34 7.05 -7.41
N PRO A 66 12.06 6.86 -8.52
CA PRO A 66 12.66 5.55 -8.79
C PRO A 66 13.56 5.18 -7.62
N ALA A 67 13.55 3.89 -7.25
CA ALA A 67 14.43 3.38 -6.22
C ALA A 67 15.89 3.71 -6.58
N GLN A 68 16.60 4.42 -5.70
CA GLN A 68 17.98 4.87 -5.96
C GLN A 68 19.03 3.79 -5.66
N GLY A 69 18.60 2.58 -5.29
CA GLY A 69 19.48 1.50 -4.88
C GLY A 69 19.14 0.18 -5.59
N SER A 70 20.10 -0.73 -5.58
CA SER A 70 19.90 -2.08 -6.08
C SER A 70 18.99 -2.86 -5.14
N LEU A 71 17.90 -3.42 -5.67
CA LEU A 71 17.05 -4.34 -4.93
C LEU A 71 17.85 -5.51 -4.36
N ALA A 72 18.87 -5.99 -5.09
CA ALA A 72 19.73 -7.08 -4.64
C ALA A 72 20.67 -6.68 -3.48
N GLU A 73 20.98 -5.40 -3.32
CA GLU A 73 21.72 -4.90 -2.14
C GLU A 73 20.79 -4.75 -0.94
N ALA A 74 19.59 -4.21 -1.15
CA ALA A 74 18.57 -4.09 -0.11
C ALA A 74 18.21 -5.46 0.47
N LEU A 75 18.01 -6.48 -0.38
CA LEU A 75 17.68 -7.84 0.04
C LEU A 75 18.83 -8.58 0.74
N ARG A 76 20.09 -8.19 0.48
CA ARG A 76 21.25 -8.78 1.16
C ARG A 76 21.38 -8.32 2.62
N GLY A 77 20.84 -7.15 2.96
CA GLY A 77 20.83 -6.61 4.32
C GLY A 77 19.61 -7.01 5.15
N THR A 78 18.61 -7.64 4.54
CA THR A 78 17.40 -8.09 5.23
C THR A 78 17.74 -9.27 6.14
N PRO A 79 17.26 -9.29 7.40
CA PRO A 79 17.40 -10.48 8.24
C PRO A 79 16.76 -11.65 7.50
N ALA A 80 17.56 -12.68 7.18
CA ALA A 80 17.03 -13.92 6.66
C ALA A 80 16.12 -14.50 7.75
N ASP A 81 14.85 -14.76 7.41
CA ASP A 81 13.95 -15.45 8.31
C ASP A 81 14.54 -16.86 8.57
N PRO A 82 14.94 -17.16 9.82
CA PRO A 82 15.59 -18.43 10.15
C PRO A 82 14.65 -19.63 9.95
N ASN A 83 13.35 -19.40 9.78
CA ASN A 83 12.36 -20.44 9.52
C ASN A 83 11.91 -20.48 8.04
N PHE A 84 12.51 -19.69 7.16
CA PHE A 84 12.13 -19.68 5.75
C PHE A 84 12.59 -20.97 5.06
N ASP A 85 11.63 -21.84 4.75
CA ASP A 85 11.86 -23.08 4.02
C ASP A 85 11.69 -22.84 2.51
N LEU A 86 12.84 -22.70 1.84
CA LEU A 86 12.89 -22.51 0.39
C LEU A 86 12.31 -23.70 -0.39
N GLU A 87 12.45 -24.93 0.11
CA GLU A 87 11.99 -26.12 -0.59
C GLU A 87 10.47 -26.24 -0.54
N THR A 88 9.88 -25.98 0.64
CA THR A 88 8.42 -25.92 0.80
C THR A 88 7.84 -24.78 -0.04
N TRP A 89 8.44 -23.60 -0.01
CA TRP A 89 8.02 -22.46 -0.83
C TRP A 89 8.03 -22.78 -2.33
N GLN A 90 9.10 -23.40 -2.84
CA GLN A 90 9.19 -23.78 -4.25
C GLN A 90 8.13 -24.82 -4.65
N ARG A 91 7.82 -25.77 -3.77
CA ARG A 91 6.80 -26.79 -4.00
C ARG A 91 5.41 -26.18 -4.08
N GLU A 92 5.08 -25.28 -3.16
CA GLU A 92 3.81 -24.54 -3.17
C GLU A 92 3.69 -23.67 -4.42
N TRP A 93 4.77 -22.98 -4.80
CA TRP A 93 4.79 -22.15 -6.00
C TRP A 93 4.59 -22.97 -7.29
N ALA A 94 5.18 -24.17 -7.37
CA ALA A 94 4.99 -25.07 -8.50
C ALA A 94 3.54 -25.56 -8.63
N ALA A 95 2.85 -25.78 -7.50
CA ALA A 95 1.43 -26.15 -7.50
C ALA A 95 0.56 -25.00 -8.03
N VAL A 96 0.79 -23.77 -7.54
CA VAL A 96 0.08 -22.56 -8.01
C VAL A 96 0.32 -22.33 -9.51
N ASP A 97 1.56 -22.45 -9.99
CA ASP A 97 1.87 -22.28 -11.42
C ASP A 97 1.18 -23.35 -12.30
N ALA A 98 1.07 -24.58 -11.80
CA ALA A 98 0.33 -25.65 -12.47
C ALA A 98 -1.19 -25.36 -12.54
N GLU A 99 -1.78 -24.84 -11.46
CA GLU A 99 -3.19 -24.45 -11.44
C GLU A 99 -3.48 -23.29 -12.40
N ILE A 100 -2.63 -22.25 -12.41
CA ILE A 100 -2.75 -21.12 -13.34
C ILE A 100 -2.64 -21.60 -14.79
N LYS A 101 -1.70 -22.49 -15.09
CA LYS A 101 -1.57 -23.09 -16.42
C LYS A 101 -2.78 -23.91 -16.81
N ALA A 102 -3.37 -24.66 -15.88
CA ALA A 102 -4.58 -25.44 -16.13
C ALA A 102 -5.78 -24.54 -16.45
N ILE A 103 -6.00 -23.47 -15.69
CA ILE A 103 -7.06 -22.47 -15.93
C ILE A 103 -6.84 -21.76 -17.27
N THR A 104 -5.60 -21.34 -17.56
CA THR A 104 -5.27 -20.65 -18.82
C THR A 104 -5.45 -21.58 -20.02
N ARG A 105 -5.09 -22.86 -19.90
CA ARG A 105 -5.32 -23.86 -20.95
C ARG A 105 -6.81 -24.11 -21.16
N ALA A 106 -7.62 -24.16 -20.10
CA ALA A 106 -9.07 -24.31 -20.22
C ALA A 106 -9.72 -23.13 -20.95
N ASN A 107 -9.25 -21.90 -20.71
CA ASN A 107 -9.76 -20.70 -21.39
C ASN A 107 -9.30 -20.55 -22.84
N ASN A 108 -8.18 -21.17 -23.25
CA ASN A 108 -7.63 -21.09 -24.61
C ASN A 108 -8.22 -22.13 -25.60
N VAL A 109 -9.14 -23.00 -25.18
CA VAL A 109 -9.76 -24.05 -26.04
C VAL A 109 -11.23 -23.70 -26.39
N THR A 110 -11.64 -22.45 -26.17
CA THR A 110 -12.93 -21.87 -26.58
C THR A 110 -12.70 -20.74 -27.57
#